data_AF-A0A2N1KKM8-F1
#
_entry.id   AF-A0A2N1KKM8-F1
#
_cell.length_a   1.000
_cell.length_b   1.000
_cell.length_c   1.000
_cell.angle_alpha   90.00
_cell.angle_beta   90.00
_cell.angle_gamma   90.00
#
_symmetry.space_group_name_H-M   'P 1'
#
loop_
_entity.id
_entity.type
_entity.pdbx_description
1 polymer ?
#
loop_
_entity_poly.entity_id
_entity_poly.type
_entity_poly.pdbx_seq_one_letter_code
_entity_poly.pdbx_strand_id
1 'polypeptide(L)'
;MLGQEKFKATLQEYMARWNGKHPMPYDFFFSFNDALKEDLSWYWKPWFFEKGYPDLALSEVAIDKKGKAKIVVTQKGSLPIPIRLIVLFTDNSTEEINETARYWKNGAKTFEVEKKFSKPIQKITLSGLMIPDVNRKDNVWEAGK
;
A
#
# COMPACT_ATOMS: atom_id res chain seq x y z
N MET A 1 -3.12 4.63 5.85
CA MET A 1 -4.49 4.99 5.38
C MET A 1 -5.20 5.92 6.37
N LEU A 2 -5.45 5.49 7.62
CA LEU A 2 -6.13 6.33 8.62
C LEU A 2 -5.15 7.01 9.59
N GLY A 3 -3.98 6.41 9.82
CA GLY A 3 -3.08 6.85 10.88
C GLY A 3 -3.55 6.35 12.24
N GLN A 4 -2.65 6.34 13.22
CA GLN A 4 -2.89 5.72 14.53
C GLN A 4 -4.02 6.41 15.29
N GLU A 5 -4.04 7.75 15.32
CA GLU A 5 -5.00 8.52 16.11
C GLU A 5 -6.43 8.36 15.60
N LYS A 6 -6.66 8.59 14.29
CA LYS A 6 -7.99 8.44 13.68
C LYS A 6 -8.49 7.01 13.82
N PHE A 7 -7.65 6.02 13.55
CA PHE A 7 -8.02 4.62 13.72
C PHE A 7 -8.42 4.31 15.16
N LYS A 8 -7.62 4.74 16.14
CA LYS A 8 -7.91 4.55 17.57
C LYS A 8 -9.24 5.17 17.97
N ALA A 9 -9.48 6.44 17.59
CA ALA A 9 -10.72 7.13 17.91
C ALA A 9 -11.94 6.42 17.29
N THR A 10 -11.87 6.05 16.01
CA THR A 10 -12.94 5.32 15.33
C THR A 10 -13.19 3.93 15.94
N LEU A 11 -12.13 3.21 16.31
CA LEU A 11 -12.24 1.91 16.97
C LEU A 11 -12.93 2.04 18.34
N GLN A 12 -12.55 3.05 19.14
CA GLN A 12 -13.18 3.30 20.44
C GLN A 12 -14.67 3.63 20.30
N GLU A 13 -15.05 4.36 19.25
CA GLU A 13 -16.46 4.65 18.97
C GLU A 13 -17.24 3.39 18.58
N TYR A 14 -16.69 2.54 17.73
CA TYR A 14 -17.29 1.22 17.44
C TYR A 14 -17.47 0.39 18.73
N MET A 15 -16.43 0.31 19.57
CA MET A 15 -16.50 -0.43 20.83
C MET A 15 -17.57 0.13 21.77
N ALA A 16 -17.72 1.46 21.85
CA ALA A 16 -18.76 2.09 22.66
C ALA A 16 -20.18 1.78 22.14
N ARG A 17 -20.40 1.81 20.82
CA ARG A 17 -21.71 1.51 20.19
C ARG A 17 -22.16 0.07 20.44
N TRP A 18 -21.20 -0.86 20.43
CA TRP A 18 -21.43 -2.31 20.47
C TRP A 18 -21.05 -2.98 21.79
N ASN A 19 -20.77 -2.19 22.82
CA ASN A 19 -20.46 -2.72 24.15
C ASN A 19 -21.60 -3.61 24.66
N GLY A 20 -21.27 -4.84 25.06
CA GLY A 20 -22.24 -5.84 25.53
C GLY A 20 -23.17 -6.42 24.45
N LYS A 21 -22.86 -6.24 23.16
CA LYS A 21 -23.66 -6.75 22.03
C LYS A 21 -22.84 -7.71 21.14
N HIS A 22 -23.50 -8.38 20.20
CA HIS A 22 -22.88 -9.28 19.21
C HIS A 22 -22.94 -8.65 17.80
N PRO A 23 -22.00 -7.75 17.44
CA PRO A 23 -21.98 -7.11 16.13
C PRO A 23 -21.64 -8.10 15.01
N MET A 24 -22.26 -7.89 13.86
CA MET A 24 -21.93 -8.55 12.59
C MET A 24 -20.86 -7.72 11.83
N PRO A 25 -20.20 -8.26 10.79
CA PRO A 25 -19.17 -7.53 10.05
C PRO A 25 -19.64 -6.17 9.50
N TYR A 26 -20.89 -6.09 9.02
CA TYR A 26 -21.47 -4.84 8.53
C TYR A 26 -21.57 -3.75 9.62
N ASP A 27 -21.81 -4.13 10.87
CA ASP A 27 -21.89 -3.18 11.99
C ASP A 27 -20.55 -2.48 12.22
N PHE A 28 -19.44 -3.22 12.05
CA PHE A 28 -18.09 -2.65 12.10
C PHE A 28 -17.86 -1.69 10.92
N PHE A 29 -18.16 -2.10 9.69
CA PHE A 29 -17.95 -1.27 8.50
C PHE A 29 -18.76 0.02 8.54
N PHE A 30 -20.04 -0.06 8.92
CA PHE A 30 -20.90 1.12 9.03
C PHE A 30 -20.50 2.03 10.19
N SER A 31 -20.07 1.48 11.33
CA SER A 31 -19.54 2.29 12.43
C SER A 31 -18.28 3.05 12.02
N PHE A 32 -17.38 2.41 11.27
CA PHE A 32 -16.19 3.07 10.73
C PHE A 32 -16.53 4.16 9.72
N ASN A 33 -17.43 3.87 8.77
CA ASN A 33 -17.86 4.84 7.77
C ASN A 33 -18.51 6.07 8.42
N ASP A 34 -19.38 5.85 9.40
CA ASP A 34 -20.08 6.94 10.08
C ASP A 34 -19.15 7.78 10.98
N ALA A 35 -18.26 7.17 11.74
CA ALA A 35 -17.29 7.90 12.57
C ALA A 35 -16.28 8.68 11.71
N LEU A 36 -15.90 8.16 10.54
CA LEU A 36 -14.97 8.84 9.62
C LEU A 36 -15.66 9.81 8.65
N LYS A 37 -17.00 9.79 8.60
CA LYS A 37 -17.81 10.51 7.60
C LYS A 37 -17.33 10.24 6.18
N GLU A 38 -16.97 8.99 5.90
CA GLU A 38 -16.42 8.55 4.63
C GLU A 38 -16.93 7.16 4.26
N ASP A 39 -17.28 6.95 2.99
CA ASP A 39 -17.54 5.61 2.48
C ASP A 39 -16.22 4.85 2.21
N LEU A 40 -15.94 3.84 3.04
CA LEU A 40 -14.82 2.92 2.88
C LEU A 40 -15.23 1.59 2.21
N SER A 41 -16.40 1.51 1.58
CA SER A 41 -16.84 0.30 0.86
C SER A 41 -15.83 -0.16 -0.20
N TRP A 42 -15.15 0.77 -0.87
CA TRP A 42 -14.07 0.48 -1.83
C TRP A 42 -12.90 -0.31 -1.21
N TYR A 43 -12.67 -0.13 0.09
CA TYR A 43 -11.64 -0.84 0.84
C TYR A 43 -12.20 -2.17 1.38
N TRP A 44 -13.36 -2.17 2.03
CA TRP A 44 -13.90 -3.38 2.67
C TRP A 44 -14.32 -4.48 1.67
N LYS A 45 -14.90 -4.09 0.52
CA LYS A 45 -15.44 -5.05 -0.46
C LYS A 45 -14.41 -6.05 -0.95
N PRO A 46 -13.22 -5.64 -1.45
CA PRO A 46 -12.18 -6.57 -1.87
C PRO A 46 -11.78 -7.56 -0.77
N TRP A 47 -11.70 -7.11 0.49
CA TRP A 47 -11.19 -7.92 1.61
C TRP A 47 -12.20 -8.94 2.16
N PHE A 48 -13.49 -8.61 2.18
CA PHE A 48 -14.50 -9.40 2.90
C PHE A 48 -15.55 -10.04 2.01
N PHE A 49 -15.75 -9.53 0.79
CA PHE A 49 -16.89 -9.92 -0.06
C PHE A 49 -16.49 -10.39 -1.46
N GLU A 50 -15.22 -10.22 -1.84
CA GLU A 50 -14.70 -10.60 -3.16
C GLU A 50 -13.61 -11.66 -3.02
N LYS A 51 -13.34 -12.38 -4.12
CA LYS A 51 -12.26 -13.38 -4.20
C LYS A 51 -10.92 -12.73 -4.53
N GLY A 52 -10.61 -11.62 -3.87
CA GLY A 52 -9.39 -10.86 -4.12
C GLY A 52 -8.14 -11.51 -3.52
N TYR A 53 -6.99 -11.17 -4.06
CA TYR A 53 -5.68 -11.53 -3.50
C TYR A 53 -4.73 -10.32 -3.52
N PRO A 54 -3.77 -10.25 -2.59
CA PRO A 54 -2.81 -9.15 -2.51
C PRO A 54 -1.58 -9.44 -3.39
N ASP A 55 -1.38 -8.64 -4.43
CA ASP A 55 -0.24 -8.80 -5.35
C ASP A 55 0.10 -7.45 -5.96
N LEU A 56 1.30 -6.95 -5.67
CA LEU A 56 1.90 -5.82 -6.34
C LEU A 56 3.20 -6.28 -7.00
N ALA A 57 3.58 -5.65 -8.12
CA ALA A 57 4.82 -5.98 -8.80
C ALA A 57 5.59 -4.71 -9.18
N LEU A 58 6.92 -4.75 -9.09
CA LEU A 58 7.77 -3.79 -9.80
C LEU A 58 7.74 -4.15 -11.29
N SER A 59 6.91 -3.46 -12.06
CA SER A 59 6.68 -3.75 -13.47
C SER A 59 7.64 -3.02 -14.40
N GLU A 60 8.13 -1.84 -14.00
CA GLU A 60 9.11 -1.08 -14.76
C GLU A 60 10.06 -0.36 -13.81
N VAL A 61 11.35 -0.46 -14.09
CA VAL A 61 12.38 0.38 -13.48
C VAL A 61 13.32 0.84 -14.58
N ALA A 62 13.29 2.13 -14.89
CA ALA A 62 14.16 2.77 -15.87
C ALA A 62 14.97 3.87 -15.18
N ILE A 63 16.29 3.80 -15.28
CA ILE A 63 17.19 4.79 -14.68
C ILE A 63 18.09 5.35 -15.79
N ASP A 64 18.08 6.67 -15.96
CA ASP A 64 18.95 7.32 -16.93
C ASP A 64 20.38 7.53 -16.39
N LYS A 65 21.31 7.88 -17.29
CA LYS A 65 22.73 8.15 -16.92
C LYS A 65 22.89 9.35 -15.97
N LYS A 66 21.87 10.19 -15.80
CA LYS A 66 21.86 11.38 -14.93
C LYS A 66 21.19 11.11 -13.58
N GLY A 67 20.79 9.86 -13.30
CA GLY A 67 20.15 9.44 -12.05
C GLY A 67 18.65 9.74 -11.97
N LYS A 68 17.99 10.12 -13.08
CA LYS A 68 16.52 10.18 -13.12
C LYS A 68 15.98 8.76 -13.24
N ALA A 69 15.19 8.35 -12.26
CA ALA A 69 14.53 7.05 -12.25
C ALA A 69 13.03 7.21 -12.47
N LYS A 70 12.47 6.32 -13.27
CA LYS A 70 11.04 6.01 -13.39
C LYS A 70 10.82 4.62 -12.81
N ILE A 71 9.98 4.53 -11.78
CA ILE A 71 9.62 3.28 -11.10
C ILE A 71 8.11 3.12 -11.23
N VAL A 72 7.67 1.98 -11.75
CA VAL A 72 6.25 1.65 -11.88
C VAL A 72 5.96 0.42 -11.03
N VAL A 73 4.98 0.57 -10.14
CA VAL A 73 4.40 -0.52 -9.35
C VAL A 73 3.02 -0.82 -9.93
N THR A 74 2.76 -2.06 -10.32
CA THR A 74 1.45 -2.50 -10.84
C THR A 74 0.71 -3.31 -9.78
N GLN A 75 -0.57 -3.00 -9.58
CA GLN A 75 -1.48 -3.84 -8.79
C GLN A 75 -1.97 -5.01 -9.66
N LYS A 76 -1.34 -6.19 -9.50
CA LYS A 76 -1.74 -7.42 -10.20
C LYS A 76 -2.96 -8.07 -9.55
N GLY A 77 -3.01 -8.00 -8.23
CA GLY A 77 -4.13 -8.45 -7.42
C GLY A 77 -5.27 -7.44 -7.42
N SER A 78 -6.27 -7.69 -6.59
CA SER A 78 -7.40 -6.77 -6.41
C SER A 78 -7.50 -6.19 -5.01
N LEU A 79 -6.75 -6.72 -4.04
CA LEU A 79 -6.76 -6.17 -2.68
C LEU A 79 -6.01 -4.83 -2.64
N PRO A 80 -6.62 -3.77 -2.09
CA PRO A 80 -5.97 -2.48 -1.92
C PRO A 80 -4.99 -2.56 -0.74
N ILE A 81 -3.71 -2.78 -1.05
CA ILE A 81 -2.61 -2.85 -0.08
C ILE A 81 -1.69 -1.63 -0.18
N PRO A 82 -1.02 -1.20 0.91
CA PRO A 82 -0.08 -0.08 0.86
C PRO A 82 1.14 -0.41 -0.01
N ILE A 83 1.80 0.64 -0.50
CA ILE A 83 3.02 0.55 -1.30
C ILE A 83 4.17 1.02 -0.42
N ARG A 84 5.24 0.23 -0.36
CA ARG A 84 6.49 0.62 0.28
C ARG A 84 7.66 0.24 -0.61
N LEU A 85 8.30 1.24 -1.17
CA LEU A 85 9.52 1.10 -1.95
C LEU A 85 10.71 1.46 -1.08
N ILE A 86 11.70 0.57 -1.04
CA ILE A 86 12.99 0.80 -0.41
C ILE A 86 14.02 0.88 -1.53
N VAL A 87 14.64 2.04 -1.68
CA VAL A 87 15.74 2.28 -2.62
C VAL A 87 17.03 2.19 -1.84
N LEU A 88 17.83 1.17 -2.12
CA LEU A 88 19.18 0.98 -1.58
C LEU A 88 20.19 1.58 -2.55
N PHE A 89 21.06 2.45 -2.05
CA PHE A 89 22.13 3.06 -2.83
C PHE A 89 23.45 2.30 -2.66
N THR A 90 24.40 2.54 -3.55
CA THR A 90 25.72 1.88 -3.53
C THR A 90 26.57 2.21 -2.30
N ASP A 91 26.24 3.25 -1.55
CA ASP A 91 26.87 3.60 -0.27
C ASP A 91 26.18 2.95 0.94
N ASN A 92 25.28 1.99 0.70
CA ASN A 92 24.43 1.31 1.69
C ASN A 92 23.38 2.19 2.39
N SER A 93 23.27 3.47 2.05
CA SER A 93 22.15 4.29 2.54
C SER A 93 20.84 3.89 1.83
N THR A 94 19.71 4.16 2.49
CA THR A 94 18.38 3.82 1.96
C THR A 94 17.48 5.04 1.92
N GLU A 95 16.61 5.09 0.93
CA GLU A 95 15.47 6.01 0.87
C GLU A 95 14.16 5.22 0.74
N GLU A 96 13.13 5.66 1.47
CA GLU A 96 11.81 5.04 1.41
C GLU A 96 10.81 5.94 0.68
N ILE A 97 10.01 5.33 -0.20
CA ILE A 97 8.84 5.96 -0.79
C ILE A 97 7.63 5.12 -0.37
N ASN A 98 6.75 5.74 0.40
CA ASN A 98 5.61 5.10 1.02
C ASN A 98 4.31 5.71 0.49
N GLU A 99 3.36 4.85 0.17
CA GLU A 99 2.00 5.27 -0.19
C GLU A 99 0.97 4.35 0.45
N THR A 100 -0.19 4.89 0.82
CA THR A 100 -1.20 4.12 1.52
C THR A 100 -2.14 3.41 0.56
N ALA A 101 -2.88 2.40 1.04
CA ALA A 101 -3.93 1.74 0.26
C ALA A 101 -4.99 2.70 -0.34
N ARG A 102 -5.10 3.95 0.16
CA ARG A 102 -5.98 4.98 -0.42
C ARG A 102 -5.65 5.31 -1.87
N TYR A 103 -4.40 5.11 -2.30
CA TYR A 103 -3.99 5.36 -3.68
C TYR A 103 -4.88 4.61 -4.69
N TRP A 104 -5.34 3.41 -4.32
CA TRP A 104 -6.19 2.56 -5.16
C TRP A 104 -7.67 2.96 -5.17
N LYS A 105 -8.11 3.90 -4.32
CA LYS A 105 -9.53 4.23 -4.11
C LYS A 105 -10.27 4.59 -5.40
N ASN A 106 -9.61 5.31 -6.29
CA ASN A 106 -10.20 5.79 -7.55
C ASN A 106 -9.93 4.84 -8.73
N GLY A 107 -9.54 3.59 -8.48
CA GLY A 107 -9.36 2.57 -9.51
C GLY A 107 -8.01 2.61 -10.24
N ALA A 108 -7.01 3.32 -9.70
CA ALA A 108 -5.64 3.25 -10.21
C ALA A 108 -5.16 1.78 -10.26
N LYS A 109 -4.36 1.46 -11.28
CA LYS A 109 -3.74 0.13 -11.44
C LYS A 109 -2.22 0.18 -11.42
N THR A 110 -1.66 1.36 -11.56
CA THR A 110 -0.24 1.63 -11.50
C THR A 110 0.02 2.79 -10.55
N PHE A 111 1.11 2.67 -9.80
CA PHE A 111 1.71 3.74 -9.03
C PHE A 111 3.05 4.07 -9.65
N GLU A 112 3.25 5.33 -10.02
CA GLU A 112 4.44 5.79 -10.73
C GLU A 112 5.23 6.78 -9.90
N VAL A 113 6.54 6.55 -9.82
CA VAL A 113 7.49 7.49 -9.22
C VAL A 113 8.46 7.93 -10.30
N GLU A 114 8.46 9.23 -10.58
CA GLU A 114 9.55 9.88 -11.30
C GLU A 114 10.35 10.75 -10.34
N LYS A 115 11.60 10.36 -10.09
CA LYS A 115 12.48 11.10 -9.18
C LYS A 115 13.92 11.06 -9.64
N LYS A 116 14.61 12.19 -9.49
CA LYS A 116 16.07 12.25 -9.62
C LYS A 116 16.72 11.87 -8.29
N PHE A 117 17.52 10.83 -8.30
CA PHE A 117 18.32 10.40 -7.15
C PHE A 117 19.73 11.00 -7.25
N SER A 118 20.26 11.47 -6.13
CA SER A 118 21.61 12.04 -6.05
C SER A 118 22.71 10.97 -5.98
N LYS A 119 22.33 9.74 -5.62
CA LYS A 119 23.23 8.60 -5.43
C LYS A 119 22.89 7.47 -6.42
N PRO A 120 23.88 6.70 -6.88
CA PRO A 120 23.62 5.52 -7.71
C PRO A 120 22.77 4.50 -6.95
N ILE A 121 21.70 4.03 -7.60
CA ILE A 121 20.81 3.02 -7.03
C ILE A 121 21.44 1.65 -7.23
N GLN A 122 21.52 0.86 -6.16
CA GLN A 122 21.96 -0.52 -6.16
C GLN A 122 20.78 -1.49 -6.31
N LYS A 123 19.69 -1.25 -5.58
CA LYS A 123 18.54 -2.15 -5.50
C LYS A 123 17.27 -1.40 -5.16
N ILE A 124 16.15 -1.81 -5.73
CA ILE A 124 14.82 -1.33 -5.37
C ILE A 124 14.01 -2.53 -4.91
N THR A 125 13.42 -2.43 -3.73
CA THR A 125 12.60 -3.50 -3.15
C THR A 125 11.23 -2.94 -2.84
N LEU A 126 10.20 -3.60 -3.37
CA LEU A 126 8.82 -3.43 -2.95
C LEU A 126 8.59 -4.31 -1.73
N SER A 127 8.75 -3.74 -0.52
CA SER A 127 8.75 -4.54 0.71
C SER A 127 8.20 -3.81 1.93
N GLY A 128 7.30 -4.51 2.61
CA GLY A 128 7.21 -4.49 4.07
C GLY A 128 7.01 -5.92 4.56
N LEU A 129 7.72 -6.34 5.61
CA LEU A 129 7.48 -7.65 6.25
C LEU A 129 6.00 -7.87 6.62
N MET A 130 5.28 -6.77 6.84
CA MET A 130 3.87 -6.73 7.23
C MET A 130 2.90 -6.51 6.07
N ILE A 131 3.40 -6.33 4.84
CA ILE A 131 2.54 -6.14 3.65
C ILE A 131 2.37 -7.51 3.00
N PRO A 132 1.14 -8.06 2.94
CA PRO A 132 0.90 -9.34 2.30
C PRO A 132 1.11 -9.20 0.78
N ASP A 133 1.75 -10.18 0.19
CA ASP A 133 2.01 -10.23 -1.24
C ASP A 133 2.23 -11.69 -1.65
N VAL A 134 1.44 -12.19 -2.61
CA VAL A 134 1.47 -13.59 -3.02
C VAL A 134 2.68 -13.93 -3.90
N ASN A 135 3.24 -12.98 -4.64
CA ASN A 135 4.33 -13.23 -5.58
C ASN A 135 5.53 -12.31 -5.32
N ARG A 136 6.32 -12.63 -4.30
CA ARG A 136 7.50 -11.81 -3.96
C ARG A 136 8.64 -11.82 -4.99
N LYS A 137 8.54 -12.62 -6.06
CA LYS A 137 9.61 -12.76 -7.06
C LYS A 137 9.76 -11.52 -7.95
N ASP A 138 8.70 -10.73 -8.14
CA ASP A 138 8.71 -9.49 -8.93
C ASP A 138 8.74 -8.23 -8.05
N ASN A 139 9.11 -8.38 -6.78
CA ASN A 139 9.24 -7.29 -5.82
C ASN A 139 10.66 -6.73 -5.70
N VAL A 140 11.58 -7.19 -6.55
CA VAL A 140 12.99 -6.80 -6.47
C VAL A 140 13.51 -6.43 -7.85
N TRP A 141 14.15 -5.28 -7.92
CA TRP A 141 15.00 -4.87 -9.03
C TRP A 141 16.42 -4.62 -8.51
N GLU A 142 17.43 -5.05 -9.26
CA GLU A 142 18.86 -4.87 -8.94
C GLU A 142 19.58 -4.25 -10.14
N ALA A 143 20.45 -3.28 -9.89
CA ALA A 143 21.21 -2.64 -10.95
C ALA A 143 22.21 -3.62 -11.58
N GLY A 144 22.26 -3.66 -12.91
CA GLY A 144 23.22 -4.49 -13.67
C GLY A 144 22.79 -5.96 -13.87
N LYS A 145 21.56 -6.32 -13.51
CA LYS A 145 20.90 -7.56 -13.95
C LYS A 145 20.10 -7.34 -15.24
#